data_AF-A0A9N8LY83-F1
#
_entry.id   AF-A0A9N8LY83-F1
#
_cell.length_a   1.000
_cell.length_b   1.000
_cell.length_c   1.000
_cell.angle_alpha   90.00
_cell.angle_beta   90.00
_cell.angle_gamma   90.00
#
_symmetry.space_group_name_H-M   'P 1'
#
loop_
_entity.id
_entity.type
_entity.pdbx_description
1 polymer ?
#
loop_
_entity_poly.entity_id
_entity_poly.type
_entity_poly.pdbx_seq_one_letter_code
_entity_poly.pdbx_strand_id
1 'polypeptide(L)' 'MSSSSSFDAVPAVKTLAEIYPSSAALAEQGVRWDNLATRFEEIYGRKPAFVARAPGRVNIIG' A
#
# COMPACT_ATOMS: atom_id res chain seq x y z
N MET A 1 9.42 4.77 -34.05
CA MET A 1 8.59 5.17 -32.89
C MET A 1 7.92 3.91 -32.37
N SER A 2 8.62 3.13 -31.55
CA SER A 2 8.10 1.84 -31.06
C SER A 2 7.39 2.05 -29.74
N SER A 3 6.08 1.76 -29.75
CA SER A 3 5.23 1.65 -28.57
C SER A 3 5.58 0.39 -27.78
N SER A 4 6.13 0.55 -26.57
CA SER A 4 6.23 -0.53 -25.60
C SER A 4 4.92 -0.61 -24.81
N SER A 5 4.12 -1.64 -25.09
CA SER A 5 3.03 -2.05 -24.22
C SER A 5 3.62 -2.57 -22.90
N SER A 6 3.71 -1.71 -21.89
CA SER A 6 3.98 -2.16 -20.53
C SER A 6 2.74 -2.90 -20.03
N PHE A 7 2.90 -4.17 -19.65
CA PHE A 7 2.01 -4.73 -18.64
C PHE A 7 2.10 -3.78 -17.45
N ASP A 8 0.98 -3.15 -17.05
CA ASP A 8 0.97 -2.22 -15.93
C ASP A 8 1.40 -2.98 -14.67
N ALA A 9 2.70 -2.90 -14.37
CA ALA A 9 3.27 -3.53 -13.20
C ALA A 9 2.55 -2.97 -11.98
N VAL A 10 2.16 -3.85 -11.05
CA VAL A 10 1.65 -3.40 -9.75
C VAL A 10 2.68 -2.43 -9.17
N PRO A 11 2.33 -1.15 -8.93
CA PRO A 11 3.31 -0.16 -8.54
C PRO A 11 3.98 -0.55 -7.22
N ALA A 12 5.31 -0.65 -7.24
CA ALA A 12 6.10 -0.82 -6.04
C ALA A 12 6.52 0.56 -5.52
N VAL A 13 6.14 0.85 -4.28
CA VAL A 13 6.43 2.12 -3.61
C VAL A 13 7.23 1.86 -2.34
N LYS A 14 8.06 2.81 -1.92
CA LYS A 14 8.93 2.64 -0.74
C LYS A 14 8.38 3.30 0.50
N THR A 15 7.52 4.31 0.34
CA THR A 15 6.99 5.11 1.44
C THR A 15 5.48 5.25 1.34
N LEU A 16 4.82 5.42 2.49
CA LEU A 16 3.37 5.69 2.54
C LEU A 16 3.02 7.06 1.94
N ALA A 17 3.94 8.02 1.93
CA ALA A 17 3.74 9.34 1.33
C ALA A 17 3.54 9.28 -0.19
N GLU A 18 4.10 8.26 -0.86
CA GLU A 18 3.85 8.00 -2.29
C GLU A 18 2.41 7.50 -2.56
N ILE A 19 1.72 6.99 -1.53
CA ILE A 19 0.34 6.49 -1.62
C ILE A 19 -0.66 7.54 -1.13
N TYR A 20 -0.31 8.28 -0.07
CA TYR A 20 -1.18 9.22 0.61
C TYR A 20 -0.61 10.64 0.51
N PRO A 21 -1.14 11.47 -0.41
CA PRO A 21 -0.55 12.77 -0.74
C PRO A 21 -0.79 13.84 0.34
N SER A 22 -1.79 13.68 1.21
CA SER A 22 -2.07 14.63 2.29
C SER A 22 -1.42 14.19 3.60
N SER A 23 -0.87 15.15 4.36
CA SER A 23 -0.27 14.90 5.67
C SER A 23 -1.26 14.30 6.67
N ALA A 24 -2.52 14.73 6.60
CA ALA A 24 -3.60 14.18 7.42
C ALA A 24 -3.86 12.70 7.10
N ALA A 25 -4.00 12.34 5.81
CA ALA A 25 -4.19 10.95 5.42
C ALA A 25 -2.96 10.09 5.74
N LEU A 26 -1.75 10.64 5.58
CA LEU A 26 -0.53 9.94 5.94
C LEU A 26 -0.49 9.60 7.44
N ALA A 27 -0.84 10.56 8.30
CA ALA A 27 -0.88 10.34 9.75
C ALA A 27 -1.93 9.30 10.16
N GLU A 28 -3.15 9.41 9.62
CA GLU A 28 -4.24 8.46 9.89
C GLU A 28 -3.86 7.04 9.43
N GLN A 29 -3.34 6.92 8.21
CA GLN A 29 -3.03 5.63 7.62
C GLN A 29 -1.78 5.02 8.24
N GLY A 30 -0.82 5.83 8.69
CA GLY A 30 0.38 5.40 9.41
C GLY A 30 0.05 4.51 10.60
N VAL A 31 -0.91 4.92 11.44
CA VAL A 31 -1.37 4.13 12.61
C VAL A 31 -1.84 2.73 12.18
N ARG A 32 -2.56 2.63 11.05
CA ARG A 32 -3.04 1.35 10.53
C ARG A 32 -1.90 0.43 10.11
N TRP A 33 -0.88 0.97 9.44
CA TRP A 33 0.28 0.21 8.97
C TRP A 33 1.20 -0.21 10.12
N ASP A 34 1.37 0.65 11.12
CA ASP A 34 2.16 0.34 12.32
C ASP A 34 1.52 -0.78 13.14
N ASN A 35 0.19 -0.75 13.30
CA ASN A 35 -0.56 -1.81 13.97
C ASN A 35 -0.43 -3.14 13.21
N LEU A 36 -0.49 -3.11 11.88
CA LEU A 36 -0.31 -4.31 11.04
C LEU A 36 1.10 -4.90 11.20
N ALA A 37 2.13 -4.07 11.15
CA ALA A 37 3.53 -4.51 11.29
C ALA A 37 3.79 -5.08 12.69
N THR A 38 3.31 -4.39 13.73
CA THR A 38 3.40 -4.84 15.13
C THR A 38 2.72 -6.19 15.31
N ARG A 39 1.47 -6.31 14.83
CA ARG A 39 0.72 -7.56 14.96
C ARG A 39 1.35 -8.72 14.18
N PHE A 40 1.94 -8.44 13.02
CA PHE A 40 2.69 -9.44 12.27
C PHE A 40 3.90 -9.92 13.06
N GLU A 41 4.67 -9.02 13.67
CA GLU A 41 5.82 -9.36 14.49
C GLU A 41 5.44 -10.16 15.74
N GLU A 42 4.34 -9.81 16.41
CA GLU A 42 3.79 -10.59 17.54
C GLU A 42 3.46 -12.04 17.15
N ILE A 43 2.91 -12.27 15.96
CA ILE A 43 2.47 -13.59 15.51
C ILE A 43 3.63 -14.42 14.97
N TYR A 44 4.57 -13.81 14.25
CA TYR A 44 5.60 -14.51 13.49
C TYR A 44 7.03 -14.31 14.02
N GLY A 45 7.21 -13.51 15.08
CA GLY A 45 8.50 -13.25 15.72
C GLY A 45 9.49 -12.44 14.87
N ARG A 46 9.03 -11.81 13.79
CA ARG A 46 9.84 -10.95 12.92
C ARG A 46 8.99 -9.92 12.19
N LYS A 47 9.61 -8.81 11.78
CA LYS A 47 8.95 -7.80 10.94
C LYS A 47 8.63 -8.32 9.53
N PRO A 48 7.56 -7.82 8.89
CA PRO A 48 7.26 -8.15 7.51
C PRO A 48 8.34 -7.59 6.57
N ALA A 49 8.70 -8.32 5.51
CA ALA A 49 9.67 -7.88 4.52
C ALA A 49 9.09 -6.82 3.55
N PHE A 50 7.81 -6.95 3.23
CA PHE A 50 7.04 -6.01 2.43
C PHE A 50 5.55 -6.20 2.71
N VAL A 51 4.73 -5.25 2.26
CA VAL A 51 3.26 -5.38 2.33
C VAL A 51 2.66 -5.10 0.96
N ALA A 52 1.76 -5.98 0.52
CA ALA A 52 0.97 -5.81 -0.70
C ALA A 52 -0.47 -5.42 -0.33
N ARG A 53 -1.12 -4.59 -1.16
CA ARG A 53 -2.52 -4.19 -0.99
C ARG A 53 -3.25 -4.18 -2.33
N ALA A 54 -4.55 -4.47 -2.28
CA ALA A 54 -5.48 -4.24 -3.36
C ALA A 54 -6.66 -3.42 -2.82
N PRO A 55 -6.87 -2.18 -3.28
CA PRO A 55 -8.02 -1.39 -2.86
C PRO A 55 -9.32 -2.04 -3.36
N GLY A 56 -10.40 -1.88 -2.58
CA GLY A 56 -11.73 -2.18 -3.08
C GLY A 56 -12.12 -1.23 -4.21
N ARG A 57 -13.23 -1.54 -4.88
CA ARG A 57 -13.83 -0.70 -5.92
C ARG A 57 -15.22 -0.28 -5.51
N VAL A 58 -15.64 0.92 -5.93
CA VAL A 58 -17.02 1.39 -5.79
C VAL A 58 -17.70 1.24 -7.15
N ASN A 59 -18.85 0.56 -7.19
CA ASN A 59 -19.66 0.50 -8.40
C ASN A 59 -20.57 1.74 -8.45
N ILE A 60 -20.22 2.71 -9.28
CA ILE A 60 -20.96 3.99 -9.34
C ILE A 60 -22.25 3.84 -10.15
N ILE A 61 -22.20 3.04 -11.21
CA ILE A 61 -23.36 2.61 -11.99
C ILE A 61 -23.06 1.20 -12.55
N GLY A 62 -24.12 0.45 -12.88
CA GLY A 62 -24.05 -0.93 -13.40
C GLY A 62 -23.19 -1.05 -14.65
#